data_AF-A0A6G3WUN9-F1
#
_entry.id   AF-A0A6G3WUN9-F1
#
_cell.length_a   1.000
_cell.length_b   1.000
_cell.length_c   1.000
_cell.angle_alpha   90.00
_cell.angle_beta   90.00
_cell.angle_gamma   90.00
#
_symmetry.space_group_name_H-M   'P 1'
#
loop_
_entity.id
_entity.type
_entity.pdbx_description
1 polymer ?
#
loop_
_entity_poly.entity_id
_entity_poly.type
_entity_poly.pdbx_seq_one_letter_code
_entity_poly.pdbx_strand_id
1 'polypeptide(L)' 'MKAALAGPGGEVLHRARRATGRAQGPDAVVAGILDFAAELRAYGAERFGTPASAAGVAVPGIVDEAHGVA' A
#
# COMPACT_ATOMS: atom_id res chain seq x y z
N MET A 1 7.05 -1.64 5.31
CA MET A 1 5.78 -1.04 4.83
C MET A 1 4.62 -1.40 5.74
N LYS A 2 3.64 -0.49 5.87
CA LYS A 2 2.40 -0.68 6.64
C LYS A 2 1.23 -0.26 5.75
N ALA A 3 0.13 -0.97 5.81
CA ALA A 3 -1.07 -0.63 5.05
C ALA A 3 -2.33 -1.06 5.81
N ALA A 4 -3.47 -0.52 5.39
CA ALA A 4 -4.77 -0.83 5.96
C ALA A 4 -5.86 -0.75 4.88
N LEU A 5 -6.91 -1.56 5.05
CA LEU A 5 -8.18 -1.34 4.37
C LEU A 5 -9.04 -0.44 5.26
N ALA A 6 -9.49 0.67 4.69
CA ALA A 6 -10.42 1.59 5.32
C ALA A 6 -11.82 1.37 4.74
N GLY A 7 -12.83 1.35 5.61
CA GLY A 7 -14.21 1.35 5.17
C GLY A 7 -14.72 2.77 4.90
N PRO A 8 -15.96 2.91 4.40
CA PRO A 8 -16.50 4.17 3.90
C PRO A 8 -16.62 5.27 4.96
N GLY A 9 -16.67 4.93 6.25
CA GLY A 9 -16.67 5.88 7.37
C GLY A 9 -15.29 6.19 7.93
N GLY A 10 -14.21 5.68 7.31
CA GLY A 10 -12.83 5.82 7.79
C GLY A 10 -12.44 4.80 8.86
N GLU A 11 -13.29 3.82 9.15
CA GLU A 11 -12.98 2.71 10.05
C GLU A 11 -11.86 1.83 9.47
N VAL A 12 -11.00 1.31 10.34
CA VAL A 12 -9.93 0.39 9.91
C VAL A 12 -10.44 -1.04 9.95
N LEU A 13 -10.71 -1.61 8.77
CA LEU A 13 -11.25 -2.96 8.60
C LEU A 13 -10.16 -4.03 8.67
N HIS A 14 -8.96 -3.72 8.17
CA HIS A 14 -7.83 -4.63 8.17
C HIS A 14 -6.51 -3.86 8.26
N ARG A 15 -5.51 -4.44 8.93
CA ARG A 15 -4.14 -3.90 9.02
C ARG A 15 -3.15 -4.98 8.65
N ALA A 16 -2.18 -4.63 7.82
CA ALA A 16 -1.09 -5.50 7.46
C ALA A 16 0.25 -4.75 7.53
N ARG A 17 1.34 -5.49 7.72
CA ARG A 17 2.71 -4.97 7.74
C ARG A 17 3.65 -5.97 7.09
N ARG A 18 4.66 -5.46 6.41
CA ARG A 18 5.76 -6.25 5.83
C ARG A 18 7.07 -5.47 5.82
N ALA A 19 8.19 -6.16 5.65
CA ALA A 19 9.46 -5.48 5.43
C ALA A 19 9.41 -4.64 4.14
N THR A 20 10.11 -3.51 4.08
CA THR A 20 10.12 -2.65 2.88
C THR A 20 11.05 -3.20 1.80
N GLY A 21 12.11 -3.94 2.17
CA GLY A 21 13.08 -4.44 1.19
C GLY A 21 13.96 -3.34 0.59
N ARG A 22 14.42 -2.37 1.40
CA ARG A 22 15.22 -1.24 0.89
C ARG A 22 16.57 -1.69 0.29
N ALA A 23 17.14 -2.77 0.81
CA ALA A 23 18.43 -3.30 0.34
C ALA A 23 18.35 -3.82 -1.11
N GLN A 24 17.16 -4.09 -1.63
CA GLN A 24 16.92 -4.58 -2.98
C GLN A 24 16.77 -3.46 -4.02
N GLY A 25 16.91 -2.19 -3.61
CA GLY A 25 16.83 -1.03 -4.50
C GLY A 25 15.41 -0.47 -4.67
N PRO A 26 15.29 0.72 -5.27
CA PRO A 26 14.02 1.46 -5.35
C PRO A 26 12.95 0.74 -6.17
N ASP A 27 13.30 0.12 -7.31
CA ASP A 27 12.34 -0.59 -8.16
C ASP A 27 11.70 -1.78 -7.42
N ALA A 28 12.50 -2.52 -6.64
CA ALA A 28 12.01 -3.61 -5.81
C ALA A 28 11.07 -3.12 -4.71
N VAL A 29 11.32 -1.91 -4.15
CA VAL A 29 10.42 -1.28 -3.19
C VAL A 29 9.10 -0.91 -3.87
N VAL A 30 9.11 -0.34 -5.08
CA VAL A 30 7.90 0.01 -5.82
C VAL A 30 7.09 -1.22 -6.19
N ALA A 31 7.73 -2.27 -6.73
CA ALA A 31 7.09 -3.57 -6.98
C ALA A 31 6.47 -4.12 -5.69
N GLY A 32 7.22 -4.05 -4.59
CA GLY A 32 6.73 -4.40 -3.26
C GLY A 32 5.61 -3.50 -2.72
N ILE A 33 5.38 -2.29 -3.22
CA ILE A 33 4.19 -1.51 -2.86
C ILE A 33 2.98 -2.00 -3.66
N LEU A 34 3.17 -2.22 -4.96
CA LEU A 34 2.12 -2.66 -5.87
C LEU A 34 1.59 -4.06 -5.52
N ASP A 35 2.48 -5.01 -5.22
CA ASP A 35 2.10 -6.35 -4.77
C ASP A 35 1.30 -6.28 -3.47
N PHE A 36 1.68 -5.40 -2.54
CA PHE A 36 0.97 -5.26 -1.27
C PHE A 36 -0.45 -4.74 -1.48
N ALA A 37 -0.61 -3.77 -2.39
CA ALA A 37 -1.90 -3.22 -2.75
C ALA A 37 -2.78 -4.28 -3.44
N ALA A 38 -2.21 -5.11 -4.31
CA ALA A 38 -2.91 -6.21 -4.97
C ALA A 38 -3.40 -7.27 -3.96
N GLU A 39 -2.55 -7.65 -3.00
CA GLU A 39 -2.92 -8.55 -1.90
C GLU A 39 -4.09 -7.99 -1.08
N LEU A 40 -4.04 -6.72 -0.70
CA LEU A 40 -5.14 -6.07 0.05
C LEU A 40 -6.42 -5.95 -0.76
N ARG A 41 -6.31 -5.73 -2.08
CA ARG A 41 -7.45 -5.71 -2.99
C ARG A 41 -8.14 -7.07 -3.04
N ALA A 42 -7.36 -8.15 -3.16
CA ALA A 42 -7.86 -9.52 -3.14
C ALA A 42 -8.49 -9.86 -1.78
N TYR A 43 -7.80 -9.54 -0.69
CA TYR A 43 -8.32 -9.71 0.67
C TYR A 43 -9.66 -9.00 0.87
N GLY A 44 -9.81 -7.78 0.36
CA GLY A 44 -11.06 -7.04 0.45
C GLY A 44 -12.21 -7.75 -0.26
N ALA A 45 -11.97 -8.23 -1.49
CA ALA A 45 -12.96 -8.97 -2.25
C ALA A 45 -13.38 -10.27 -1.53
N GLU A 46 -12.41 -11.03 -1.01
CA GLU A 46 -12.68 -12.29 -0.31
C GLU A 46 -13.39 -12.07 1.03
N ARG A 47 -12.97 -11.09 1.83
CA ARG A 47 -13.42 -10.92 3.22
C ARG A 47 -14.65 -10.03 3.38
N PHE A 48 -14.82 -9.05 2.48
CA PHE A 48 -15.86 -8.02 2.55
C PHE A 48 -16.77 -7.99 1.32
N GLY A 49 -16.58 -8.92 0.37
CA GLY A 49 -17.41 -9.06 -0.83
C GLY A 49 -17.15 -8.04 -1.93
N THR A 50 -16.26 -7.07 -1.70
CA THR A 50 -15.86 -6.06 -2.70
C THR A 50 -14.39 -5.67 -2.51
N PRO A 51 -13.62 -5.48 -3.59
CA PRO A 51 -12.27 -4.96 -3.47
C PRO A 51 -12.26 -3.50 -2.97
N ALA A 52 -11.10 -3.04 -2.49
CA ALA A 52 -10.86 -1.62 -2.29
C ALA A 52 -11.09 -0.86 -3.61
N SER A 53 -11.84 0.26 -3.54
CA SER A 53 -12.17 1.09 -4.71
C SER A 53 -11.01 1.97 -5.17
N ALA A 54 -10.10 2.31 -4.27
CA ALA A 54 -8.94 3.16 -4.52
C ALA A 54 -7.78 2.78 -3.58
N ALA A 55 -6.59 3.30 -3.88
CA ALA A 55 -5.42 3.23 -3.02
C ALA A 55 -4.89 4.64 -2.73
N GLY A 56 -4.49 4.87 -1.47
CA GLY A 56 -3.77 6.07 -1.05
C GLY A 56 -2.37 5.68 -0.58
N VAL A 57 -1.36 6.47 -0.98
CA VAL A 57 0.03 6.24 -0.58
C VAL A 57 0.52 7.45 0.21
N ALA A 58 1.10 7.18 1.38
CA ALA A 58 1.80 8.17 2.17
C ALA A 58 3.28 7.77 2.25
N VAL A 59 4.15 8.62 1.70
CA VAL A 59 5.60 8.43 1.74
C VAL A 59 6.18 9.37 2.80
N PRO A 60 6.96 8.86 3.77
CA PRO A 60 7.61 9.73 4.75
C PRO A 60 8.77 10.48 4.09
N GLY A 61 8.87 11.80 4.31
CA GLY A 61 9.98 12.62 3.84
C GLY A 61 9.57 13.68 2.81
N ILE A 62 10.56 14.29 2.16
CA ILE A 62 10.38 15.23 1.05
C ILE A 62 10.53 14.43 -0.23
N VAL A 63 9.62 14.64 -1.18
CA VAL A 63 9.70 14.06 -2.51
C VAL A 63 10.36 15.10 -3.43
N ASP A 64 11.41 14.69 -4.14
CA ASP A 64 11.84 15.36 -5.36
C ASP A 64 10.86 14.97 -6.47
N GLU A 65 9.91 15.86 -6.77
CA GLU A 65 8.87 15.61 -7.76
C GLU A 65 9.42 15.45 -9.18
N ALA A 66 10.54 16.12 -9.51
CA ALA A 66 11.11 16.08 -10.85
C ALA A 66 11.74 14.70 -11.15
N HIS A 67 12.34 14.09 -10.13
CA HIS A 67 13.01 12.79 -10.26
C HIS A 67 12.19 11.63 -9.70
N GLY A 68 11.09 11.91 -8.98
CA GLY A 68 10.21 10.91 -8.38
C GLY A 68 10.85 10.15 -7.21
N VAL A 69 11.75 10.79 -6.45
CA VAL A 69 12.52 10.15 -5.37
C VAL A 69 12.17 10.76 -4.02
N ALA A 70 12.06 9.93 -2.98
CA ALA A 70 11.76 10.31 -1.60
C ALA A 70 12.86 9.89 -0.62
#